data_AF-A0AAV7K166-F1
#
_entry.id   AF-A0AAV7K166-F1
#
_cell.length_a   1.000
_cell.length_b   1.000
_cell.length_c   1.000
_cell.angle_alpha   90.00
_cell.angle_beta   90.00
_cell.angle_gamma   90.00
#
_symmetry.space_group_name_H-M   'P 1'
#
loop_
_entity.id
_entity.type
_entity.pdbx_description
1 polymer ?
#
loop_
_entity_poly.entity_id
_entity_poly.type
_entity_poly.pdbx_seq_one_letter_code
_entity_poly.pdbx_strand_id
1 'polypeptide(L)'
;MGSAYEVLLYHTEVRWLSRGKILERSMALRTEVMFFLKEKESPLLEDFNSVEFIHGLTYLADILGHMNEVNLSIQGPEVYIMDAAELLQALLGKLGLWKRGLEVGNYANFSMLEEVLLHDGVERNKPLSASLQNEMCEHLDTLQNSFTGYFSSGDLNVETWIRNPFSTDVTPLMIQTLPKMILLI
;
A
#
# COMPACT_ATOMS: atom_id res chain seq x y z
N MET A 1 -23.87 21.20 -2.06
CA MET A 1 -22.82 20.31 -1.55
C MET A 1 -21.80 20.17 -2.65
N GLY A 2 -20.54 20.53 -2.40
CA GLY A 2 -19.44 20.39 -3.36
C GLY A 2 -18.59 19.21 -2.96
N SER A 3 -18.38 18.28 -3.87
CA SER A 3 -17.44 17.16 -3.68
C SER A 3 -16.00 17.69 -3.72
N ALA A 4 -15.09 17.09 -2.95
CA ALA A 4 -13.65 17.37 -3.06
C ALA A 4 -13.05 16.91 -4.42
N TYR A 5 -13.73 16.01 -5.12
CA TYR A 5 -13.31 15.44 -6.40
C TYR A 5 -14.44 15.55 -7.44
N GLU A 6 -14.23 16.35 -8.48
CA GLU A 6 -15.20 16.50 -9.58
C GLU A 6 -15.06 15.41 -10.64
N VAL A 7 -13.93 14.70 -10.68
CA VAL A 7 -13.59 13.70 -11.72
C VAL A 7 -12.90 12.48 -11.09
N LEU A 8 -13.37 11.28 -11.42
CA LEU A 8 -12.67 10.03 -11.12
C LEU A 8 -11.48 9.87 -12.08
N LEU A 9 -10.30 9.50 -11.58
CA LEU A 9 -9.14 9.33 -12.45
C LEU A 9 -9.37 8.16 -13.41
N TYR A 10 -9.27 8.43 -14.71
CA TYR A 10 -9.11 7.39 -15.71
C TYR A 10 -7.67 6.84 -15.67
N HIS A 11 -7.56 5.58 -16.05
CA HIS A 11 -6.36 4.75 -16.10
C HIS A 11 -5.08 5.52 -16.47
N THR A 12 -4.05 5.45 -15.62
CA THR A 12 -2.68 5.83 -15.97
C THR A 12 -1.86 4.58 -16.29
N GLU A 13 -0.84 4.68 -17.15
CA GLU A 13 0.03 3.56 -17.58
C GLU A 13 0.65 2.78 -16.41
N VAL A 14 0.83 3.42 -15.26
CA VAL A 14 1.22 2.74 -14.00
C VAL A 14 -0.04 2.18 -13.33
N ARG A 15 -0.37 0.95 -13.68
CA ARG A 15 -1.65 0.26 -13.40
C ARG A 15 -2.04 0.18 -11.92
N TRP A 16 -1.08 0.24 -11.00
CA TRP A 16 -1.31 0.06 -9.58
C TRP A 16 -1.42 1.38 -8.81
N LEU A 17 -0.68 2.42 -9.24
CA LEU A 17 -0.88 3.79 -8.76
C LEU A 17 -2.33 4.24 -9.03
N SER A 18 -2.85 3.94 -10.22
CA SER A 18 -4.23 4.25 -10.59
C SER A 18 -5.23 3.48 -9.74
N ARG A 19 -4.99 2.18 -9.47
CA ARG A 19 -5.88 1.35 -8.64
C ARG A 19 -6.02 1.88 -7.21
N GLY A 20 -4.91 2.22 -6.56
CA GLY A 20 -4.94 2.81 -5.21
C GLY A 20 -5.69 4.14 -5.19
N LYS A 21 -5.38 5.03 -6.13
CA LYS A 21 -6.04 6.34 -6.28
C LYS A 21 -7.53 6.22 -6.60
N ILE A 22 -7.92 5.27 -7.43
CA ILE A 22 -9.33 5.00 -7.76
C ILE A 22 -10.06 4.56 -6.49
N LEU A 23 -9.49 3.65 -5.72
CA LEU A 23 -10.14 3.14 -4.52
C LEU A 23 -10.28 4.22 -3.43
N GLU A 24 -9.20 4.99 -3.21
CA GLU A 24 -9.18 6.16 -2.34
C GLU A 24 -10.32 7.14 -2.68
N ARG A 25 -10.44 7.52 -3.97
CA ARG A 25 -11.50 8.42 -4.43
C ARG A 25 -12.90 7.79 -4.37
N SER A 26 -13.01 6.50 -4.65
CA SER A 26 -14.30 5.81 -4.62
C SER A 26 -14.87 5.78 -3.21
N MET A 27 -14.02 5.62 -2.20
CA MET A 27 -14.43 5.66 -0.79
C MET A 27 -14.71 7.09 -0.31
N ALA A 28 -13.94 8.08 -0.79
CA ALA A 28 -14.26 9.49 -0.53
C ALA A 28 -15.63 9.91 -1.11
N LEU A 29 -16.05 9.28 -2.22
CA LEU A 29 -17.34 9.51 -2.89
C LEU A 29 -18.37 8.43 -2.56
N ARG A 30 -18.22 7.71 -1.43
CA ARG A 30 -19.04 6.55 -1.09
C ARG A 30 -20.53 6.84 -1.21
N THR A 31 -20.99 7.98 -0.69
CA THR A 31 -22.41 8.35 -0.72
C THR A 31 -22.91 8.55 -2.14
N GLU A 32 -22.17 9.28 -2.97
CA GLU A 32 -22.48 9.52 -4.38
C GLU A 32 -22.47 8.20 -5.18
N VAL A 33 -21.49 7.34 -4.93
CA VAL A 33 -21.42 6.00 -5.55
C VAL A 33 -22.64 5.17 -5.16
N MET A 34 -23.05 5.16 -3.89
CA MET A 34 -24.27 4.47 -3.46
C MET A 34 -25.53 5.01 -4.15
N PHE A 35 -25.67 6.33 -4.26
CA PHE A 35 -26.79 6.93 -5.00
C PHE A 35 -26.80 6.52 -6.48
N PHE A 36 -25.63 6.54 -7.12
CA PHE A 36 -25.49 6.11 -8.52
C PHE A 36 -25.85 4.62 -8.70
N LEU A 37 -25.35 3.74 -7.83
CA LEU A 37 -25.66 2.30 -7.89
C LEU A 37 -27.16 2.04 -7.71
N LYS A 38 -27.82 2.81 -6.83
CA LYS A 38 -29.27 2.77 -6.63
C LYS A 38 -30.04 3.23 -7.87
N GLU A 39 -29.63 4.33 -8.49
CA GLU A 39 -30.25 4.81 -9.73
C GLU A 39 -30.11 3.81 -10.89
N LYS A 40 -28.98 3.08 -10.93
CA LYS A 40 -28.72 2.06 -11.96
C LYS A 40 -29.26 0.68 -11.65
N GLU A 41 -29.97 0.50 -10.53
CA GLU A 41 -30.46 -0.81 -10.07
C GLU A 41 -29.36 -1.87 -10.07
N SER A 42 -28.15 -1.47 -9.70
CA SER A 42 -26.97 -2.34 -9.76
C SER A 42 -26.99 -3.36 -8.62
N PRO A 43 -26.65 -4.64 -8.88
CA PRO A 43 -26.51 -5.63 -7.81
C PRO A 43 -25.41 -5.27 -6.79
N LEU A 44 -24.42 -4.47 -7.20
CA LEU A 44 -23.35 -3.98 -6.33
C LEU A 44 -23.86 -3.09 -5.19
N LEU A 45 -25.10 -2.60 -5.27
CA LEU A 45 -25.71 -1.84 -4.18
C LEU A 45 -25.81 -2.71 -2.91
N GLU A 46 -26.02 -4.02 -3.04
CA GLU A 46 -26.08 -4.94 -1.89
C GLU A 46 -24.74 -4.97 -1.15
N ASP A 47 -23.63 -5.06 -1.87
CA ASP A 47 -22.29 -5.02 -1.30
C ASP A 47 -22.00 -3.68 -0.60
N PHE A 48 -22.38 -2.55 -1.21
CA PHE A 48 -22.19 -1.22 -0.61
C PHE A 48 -23.06 -0.95 0.62
N ASN A 49 -24.12 -1.74 0.84
CA ASN A 49 -24.89 -1.73 2.07
C ASN A 49 -24.29 -2.63 3.17
N SER A 50 -23.34 -3.51 2.83
CA SER A 50 -22.66 -4.36 3.79
C SER A 50 -21.56 -3.58 4.51
N VAL A 51 -21.67 -3.51 5.84
CA VAL A 51 -20.67 -2.86 6.71
C VAL A 51 -19.32 -3.56 6.58
N GLU A 52 -19.30 -4.90 6.59
CA GLU A 52 -18.09 -5.69 6.50
C GLU A 52 -17.37 -5.50 5.15
N PHE A 53 -18.14 -5.39 4.06
CA PHE A 53 -17.58 -5.08 2.74
C PHE A 53 -16.90 -3.71 2.72
N ILE A 54 -17.55 -2.69 3.28
CA ILE A 54 -16.98 -1.34 3.35
C ILE A 54 -15.72 -1.30 4.23
N HIS A 55 -15.70 -2.02 5.35
CA HIS A 55 -14.48 -2.15 6.18
C HIS A 55 -13.35 -2.81 5.40
N GLY A 56 -13.62 -3.87 4.64
CA GLY A 56 -12.64 -4.48 3.75
C GLY A 56 -12.13 -3.50 2.67
N LEU A 57 -13.04 -2.72 2.08
CA LEU A 57 -12.70 -1.80 0.98
C LEU A 57 -11.87 -0.60 1.44
N THR A 58 -12.17 -0.06 2.63
CA THR A 58 -11.42 1.04 3.24
C THR A 58 -10.03 0.59 3.69
N TYR A 59 -9.91 -0.60 4.27
CA TYR A 59 -8.62 -1.25 4.53
C TYR A 59 -7.77 -1.38 3.25
N LEU A 60 -8.36 -1.87 2.15
CA LEU A 60 -7.65 -1.99 0.88
C LEU A 60 -7.22 -0.63 0.34
N ALA A 61 -8.04 0.41 0.52
CA ALA A 61 -7.71 1.78 0.12
C ALA A 61 -6.48 2.29 0.88
N ASP A 62 -6.43 2.11 2.20
CA ASP A 62 -5.28 2.47 3.02
C ASP A 62 -4.01 1.68 2.60
N ILE A 63 -4.10 0.36 2.41
CA ILE A 63 -2.94 -0.46 1.98
C ILE A 63 -2.42 -0.07 0.60
N LEU A 64 -3.32 0.14 -0.37
CA LEU A 64 -2.92 0.61 -1.69
C LEU A 64 -2.35 2.02 -1.64
N GLY A 65 -2.84 2.89 -0.75
CA GLY A 65 -2.28 4.21 -0.48
C GLY A 65 -0.83 4.13 0.00
N HIS A 66 -0.55 3.31 1.01
CA HIS A 66 0.81 3.08 1.50
C HIS A 66 1.75 2.53 0.43
N MET A 67 1.29 1.55 -0.36
CA MET A 67 2.09 1.01 -1.45
C MET A 67 2.37 2.08 -2.51
N ASN A 68 1.38 2.91 -2.83
CA ASN A 68 1.50 4.01 -3.78
C ASN A 68 2.54 5.05 -3.31
N GLU A 69 2.60 5.36 -2.02
CA GLU A 69 3.64 6.24 -1.45
C GLU A 69 5.05 5.68 -1.60
N VAL A 70 5.23 4.39 -1.25
CA VAL A 70 6.54 3.71 -1.39
C VAL A 70 6.95 3.68 -2.86
N ASN A 71 6.00 3.45 -3.77
CA ASN A 71 6.29 3.47 -5.19
C ASN A 71 6.77 4.80 -5.71
N LEU A 72 6.05 5.87 -5.36
CA LEU A 72 6.41 7.21 -5.79
C LEU A 72 7.78 7.58 -5.24
N SER A 73 8.09 7.12 -4.03
CA SER A 73 9.42 7.25 -3.44
C SER A 73 10.49 6.49 -4.22
N ILE A 74 10.20 5.28 -4.70
CA ILE A 74 11.14 4.47 -5.52
C ILE A 74 11.29 5.04 -6.94
N GLN A 75 10.23 5.60 -7.53
CA GLN A 75 10.22 6.20 -8.86
C GLN A 75 10.67 7.67 -8.88
N GLY A 76 11.07 8.21 -7.72
CA GLY A 76 11.57 9.56 -7.59
C GLY A 76 12.86 9.80 -8.39
N PRO A 77 13.16 11.06 -8.72
CA PRO A 77 14.46 11.39 -9.30
C PRO A 77 15.57 11.02 -8.30
N GLU A 78 16.71 10.56 -8.83
CA GLU A 78 17.93 10.29 -8.05
C GLU A 78 17.83 9.15 -7.02
N VAL A 79 16.88 8.23 -7.18
CA VAL A 79 16.78 7.01 -6.36
C VAL A 79 17.72 5.94 -6.90
N TYR A 80 18.62 5.44 -6.05
CA TYR A 80 19.51 4.32 -6.38
C TYR A 80 18.90 2.99 -5.91
N ILE A 81 19.44 1.88 -6.43
CA ILE A 81 18.98 0.54 -6.08
C ILE A 81 19.03 0.26 -4.57
N MET A 82 20.02 0.87 -3.90
CA MET A 82 20.20 0.77 -2.45
C MET A 82 19.07 1.47 -1.69
N ASP A 83 18.64 2.66 -2.15
CA ASP A 83 17.53 3.39 -1.55
C ASP A 83 16.22 2.64 -1.74
N ALA A 84 16.00 2.10 -2.96
CA ALA A 84 14.83 1.28 -3.26
C ALA A 84 14.76 0.02 -2.39
N ALA A 85 15.91 -0.62 -2.16
CA ALA A 85 16.00 -1.78 -1.27
C ALA A 85 15.66 -1.41 0.18
N GLU A 86 16.17 -0.29 0.69
CA GLU A 86 15.85 0.18 2.05
C GLU A 86 14.37 0.54 2.21
N LEU A 87 13.80 1.24 1.23
CA LEU A 87 12.37 1.57 1.20
C LEU A 87 11.51 0.30 1.20
N LEU A 88 11.89 -0.72 0.43
CA LEU A 88 11.18 -1.99 0.41
C LEU A 88 11.30 -2.73 1.75
N GLN A 89 12.50 -2.82 2.33
CA GLN A 89 12.70 -3.46 3.64
C GLN A 89 11.91 -2.73 4.74
N ALA A 90 11.86 -1.40 4.69
CA ALA A 90 11.02 -0.61 5.60
C ALA A 90 9.52 -0.92 5.40
N LEU A 91 9.04 -1.06 4.17
CA LEU A 91 7.66 -1.47 3.88
C LEU A 91 7.38 -2.87 4.46
N LEU A 92 8.27 -3.84 4.25
CA LEU A 92 8.11 -5.19 4.81
C LEU A 92 8.02 -5.16 6.35
N GLY A 93 8.87 -4.38 7.01
CA GLY A 93 8.81 -4.17 8.46
C GLY A 93 7.50 -3.52 8.92
N LYS A 94 7.00 -2.53 8.17
CA LYS A 94 5.70 -1.87 8.43
C LYS A 94 4.53 -2.84 8.29
N LEU A 95 4.48 -3.69 7.27
CA LEU A 95 3.42 -4.69 7.10
C LEU A 95 3.29 -5.59 8.35
N GLY A 96 4.41 -6.05 8.89
CA GLY A 96 4.42 -6.85 10.13
C GLY A 96 4.03 -6.07 11.40
N LEU A 97 4.25 -4.76 11.43
CA LEU A 97 3.74 -3.89 12.51
C LEU A 97 2.24 -3.68 12.38
N TRP A 98 1.74 -3.43 11.17
CA TRP A 98 0.32 -3.21 10.90
C TRP A 98 -0.51 -4.44 11.19
N LYS A 99 -0.04 -5.63 10.84
CA LYS A 99 -0.68 -6.90 11.22
C LYS A 99 -0.89 -7.03 12.72
N ARG A 100 0.18 -6.83 13.51
CA ARG A 100 0.09 -6.84 14.98
C ARG A 100 -0.86 -5.77 15.53
N GLY A 101 -0.92 -4.62 14.86
CA GLY A 101 -1.89 -3.57 15.15
C GLY A 101 -3.33 -4.06 14.94
N LEU A 102 -3.61 -4.65 13.78
CA LEU A 102 -4.93 -5.21 13.46
C LEU A 102 -5.38 -6.25 14.49
N GLU A 103 -4.50 -7.16 14.90
CA GLU A 103 -4.77 -8.21 15.89
C GLU A 103 -5.25 -7.66 17.24
N VAL A 104 -4.75 -6.49 17.65
CA VAL A 104 -5.14 -5.83 18.91
C VAL A 104 -6.18 -4.71 18.72
N GLY A 105 -6.75 -4.57 17.52
CA GLY A 105 -7.75 -3.54 17.21
C GLY A 105 -7.19 -2.12 17.08
N ASN A 106 -5.89 -1.98 16.83
CA ASN A 106 -5.25 -0.69 16.57
C ASN A 106 -5.18 -0.41 15.07
N TYR A 107 -6.01 0.54 14.62
CA TYR A 107 -6.18 0.91 13.22
C TYR A 107 -5.47 2.21 12.83
N ALA A 108 -4.57 2.76 13.65
CA ALA A 108 -3.98 4.09 13.41
C ALA A 108 -3.19 4.23 12.09
N ASN A 109 -2.74 3.11 11.50
CA ASN A 109 -2.08 3.10 10.19
C ASN A 109 -3.06 2.94 9.03
N PHE A 110 -4.35 2.79 9.31
CA PHE A 110 -5.43 2.60 8.37
C PHE A 110 -6.43 3.74 8.58
N SER A 111 -6.06 4.94 8.14
CA SER A 111 -6.80 6.17 8.43
C SER A 111 -8.25 6.14 7.96
N MET A 112 -8.49 5.61 6.77
CA MET A 112 -9.83 5.54 6.19
C MET A 112 -10.67 4.47 6.88
N LEU A 113 -10.07 3.32 7.19
CA LEU A 113 -10.72 2.29 7.99
C LEU A 113 -11.06 2.82 9.40
N GLU A 114 -10.12 3.47 10.10
CA GLU A 114 -10.36 4.01 11.44
C GLU A 114 -11.50 5.03 11.44
N GLU A 115 -11.54 5.94 10.45
CA GLU A 115 -12.62 6.91 10.31
C GLU A 115 -13.99 6.24 10.14
N VAL A 116 -14.09 5.24 9.26
CA VAL A 116 -15.35 4.53 9.02
C VAL A 116 -15.76 3.69 10.23
N LEU A 117 -14.81 3.06 10.92
CA LEU A 117 -15.10 2.32 12.15
C LEU A 117 -15.69 3.22 13.24
N LEU A 118 -15.11 4.42 13.43
CA LEU A 118 -15.64 5.39 14.38
C LEU A 118 -17.04 5.87 13.98
N HIS A 119 -17.28 6.09 12.69
CA HIS A 119 -18.60 6.46 12.18
C HIS A 119 -19.65 5.35 12.41
N ASP A 120 -19.25 4.09 12.26
CA ASP A 120 -20.10 2.92 12.49
C ASP A 120 -20.25 2.54 13.98
N GLY A 121 -19.68 3.34 14.89
CA GLY A 121 -19.81 3.17 16.35
C GLY A 121 -18.89 2.11 16.94
N VAL A 122 -17.84 1.69 16.23
CA VAL A 122 -16.83 0.77 16.73
C VAL A 122 -15.85 1.55 17.62
N GLU A 123 -15.69 1.12 18.87
CA GLU A 123 -14.75 1.71 19.82
C GLU A 123 -13.28 1.46 19.40
N ARG A 124 -12.39 2.40 19.73
CA ARG A 124 -10.95 2.19 19.52
C ARG A 124 -10.44 0.98 20.30
N ASN A 125 -9.48 0.26 19.73
CA ASN A 125 -8.93 -0.98 20.29
C ASN A 125 -9.94 -2.13 20.39
N LYS A 126 -11.13 -1.99 19.80
CA LYS A 126 -12.05 -3.11 19.64
C LYS A 126 -11.72 -3.84 18.34
N PRO A 127 -11.44 -5.16 18.39
CA PRO A 127 -11.20 -5.92 17.17
C PRO A 127 -12.47 -6.01 16.30
N LEU A 128 -12.25 -6.12 14.99
CA LEU A 128 -13.27 -6.40 13.97
C LEU A 128 -13.90 -7.79 14.18
N SER A 129 -14.83 -8.16 13.28
CA SER A 129 -15.26 -9.56 13.16
C SER A 129 -14.02 -10.45 13.01
N ALA A 130 -14.04 -11.63 13.65
CA ALA A 130 -12.91 -12.56 13.58
C ALA A 130 -12.62 -12.99 12.13
N SER A 131 -13.66 -13.10 11.29
CA SER A 131 -13.50 -13.43 9.86
C SER A 131 -12.70 -12.33 9.15
N LEU A 132 -13.19 -11.09 9.19
CA LEU A 132 -12.56 -9.99 8.47
C LEU A 132 -11.15 -9.69 9.00
N GLN A 133 -10.95 -9.75 10.32
CA GLN A 133 -9.63 -9.56 10.91
C GLN A 133 -8.64 -10.63 10.42
N ASN A 134 -9.05 -11.90 10.37
CA ASN A 134 -8.21 -12.97 9.84
C ASN A 134 -7.90 -12.76 8.36
N GLU A 135 -8.89 -12.40 7.54
CA GLU A 135 -8.69 -12.11 6.11
C GLU A 135 -7.69 -10.97 5.89
N MET A 136 -7.81 -9.88 6.66
CA MET A 136 -6.86 -8.76 6.58
C MET A 136 -5.45 -9.16 7.02
N CYS A 137 -5.32 -9.96 8.08
CA CYS A 137 -4.03 -10.46 8.55
C CYS A 137 -3.38 -11.41 7.54
N GLU A 138 -4.14 -12.36 6.97
CA GLU A 138 -3.68 -13.27 5.93
C GLU A 138 -3.28 -12.53 4.66
N HIS A 139 -4.02 -11.47 4.30
CA HIS A 139 -3.66 -10.60 3.19
C HIS A 139 -2.32 -9.89 3.44
N LEU A 140 -2.08 -9.35 4.64
CA LEU A 140 -0.78 -8.72 4.96
C LEU A 140 0.38 -9.72 4.94
N ASP A 141 0.18 -10.93 5.43
CA ASP A 141 1.20 -11.99 5.36
C ASP A 141 1.50 -12.36 3.90
N THR A 142 0.45 -12.54 3.09
CA THR A 142 0.59 -12.86 1.67
C THR A 142 1.32 -11.74 0.93
N LEU A 143 0.95 -10.49 1.21
CA LEU A 143 1.58 -9.32 0.64
C LEU A 143 3.05 -9.23 1.03
N GLN A 144 3.37 -9.39 2.32
CA GLN A 144 4.74 -9.40 2.82
C GLN A 144 5.57 -10.50 2.13
N ASN A 145 5.03 -11.73 2.07
CA ASN A 145 5.67 -12.87 1.41
C ASN A 145 5.89 -12.65 -0.09
N SER A 146 4.98 -11.94 -0.77
CA SER A 146 5.13 -11.63 -2.20
C SER A 146 6.34 -10.74 -2.51
N PHE A 147 6.77 -9.95 -1.54
CA PHE A 147 7.95 -9.07 -1.65
C PHE A 147 9.21 -9.70 -1.01
N THR A 148 9.09 -10.84 -0.34
CA THR A 148 10.23 -11.55 0.23
C THR A 148 11.16 -12.03 -0.90
N GLY A 149 12.43 -11.62 -0.83
CA GLY A 149 13.47 -12.01 -1.79
C GLY A 149 13.82 -10.94 -2.82
N TYR A 150 13.01 -9.89 -2.95
CA TYR A 150 13.43 -8.70 -3.71
C TYR A 150 14.59 -7.99 -2.99
N PHE A 151 15.62 -7.64 -3.74
CA PHE A 151 16.86 -7.03 -3.23
C PHE A 151 17.50 -7.88 -2.13
N SER A 152 17.69 -9.18 -2.40
CA SER A 152 18.32 -10.10 -1.45
C SER A 152 19.76 -9.66 -1.16
N SER A 153 20.30 -10.03 0.01
CA SER A 153 21.65 -9.61 0.45
C SER A 153 22.77 -9.93 -0.56
N GLY A 154 22.57 -10.94 -1.42
CA GLY A 154 23.47 -11.25 -2.54
C GLY A 154 23.46 -10.21 -3.66
N ASP A 155 22.32 -9.58 -3.92
CA ASP A 155 22.13 -8.58 -4.99
C ASP A 155 22.75 -7.22 -4.62
N LEU A 156 22.81 -6.90 -3.32
CA LEU A 156 23.32 -5.63 -2.80
C LEU A 156 24.80 -5.69 -2.36
N ASN A 157 25.39 -6.89 -2.30
CA ASN A 157 26.77 -7.09 -1.85
C ASN A 157 27.83 -6.57 -2.84
N VAL A 158 27.46 -6.39 -4.11
CA VAL A 158 28.36 -5.91 -5.18
C VAL A 158 28.76 -4.43 -4.95
N GLU A 159 28.03 -3.71 -4.10
CA GLU A 159 28.14 -2.25 -3.95
C GLU A 159 28.44 -1.79 -2.51
N THR A 160 29.06 -2.65 -1.69
CA THR A 160 29.48 -2.29 -0.31
C THR A 160 30.38 -1.05 -0.26
N TRP A 161 31.15 -0.79 -1.33
CA TRP A 161 31.95 0.43 -1.49
C TRP A 161 31.10 1.71 -1.64
N ILE A 162 29.84 1.61 -2.09
CA ILE A 162 28.93 2.75 -2.20
C ILE A 162 28.47 3.20 -0.80
N ARG A 163 28.23 2.26 0.11
CA ARG A 163 27.92 2.55 1.52
C ARG A 163 29.15 2.99 2.32
N ASN A 164 30.31 2.40 2.02
CA ASN A 164 31.53 2.67 2.75
C ASN A 164 32.76 2.58 1.84
N PRO A 165 33.10 3.67 1.13
CA PRO A 165 34.17 3.67 0.14
C PRO A 165 35.56 3.45 0.75
N PHE A 166 35.70 3.55 2.07
CA PHE A 166 36.95 3.37 2.79
C PHE A 166 37.10 1.98 3.39
N SER A 167 36.09 1.11 3.27
CA SER A 167 36.09 -0.24 3.86
C SER A 167 36.18 -1.36 2.84
N THR A 168 36.39 -1.03 1.56
CA THR A 168 36.48 -2.01 0.47
C THR A 168 37.89 -2.01 -0.13
N ASP A 169 38.43 -3.20 -0.37
CA ASP A 169 39.72 -3.37 -1.06
C ASP A 169 39.56 -2.93 -2.53
N VAL A 170 40.31 -1.90 -2.93
CA VAL A 170 40.09 -1.13 -4.18
C VAL A 170 40.61 -1.85 -5.44
N THR A 171 41.23 -3.01 -5.25
CA THR A 171 41.89 -3.79 -6.30
C THR A 171 41.00 -4.29 -7.46
N PRO A 172 39.68 -4.52 -7.31
CA PRO A 172 38.81 -4.94 -8.43
C PRO A 172 38.05 -3.80 -9.14
N LEU A 173 38.09 -2.54 -8.69
CA LEU A 173 37.15 -1.48 -9.11
C LEU A 173 37.41 -0.84 -10.49
N MET A 174 38.10 -1.53 -11.40
CA MET A 174 38.25 -1.06 -12.78
C MET A 174 36.97 -1.37 -13.59
N ILE A 175 36.13 -0.33 -13.69
CA ILE A 175 35.10 -0.09 -14.72
C ILE A 175 33.85 -0.97 -14.64
N GLN A 176 32.84 -0.55 -13.87
CA GLN A 176 31.44 -0.78 -14.23
C GLN A 176 30.61 0.48 -13.95
N THR A 177 30.01 1.04 -15.01
CA THR A 177 28.97 2.07 -14.91
C THR A 177 27.72 1.48 -14.28
N LEU A 178 27.25 2.11 -13.19
CA LEU A 178 26.02 1.73 -12.49
C LEU A 178 24.83 1.74 -13.47
N PRO A 179 24.07 0.63 -13.60
CA PRO A 179 22.87 0.63 -14.42
C PRO A 179 21.82 1.53 -13.77
N LYS A 180 21.41 2.60 -14.47
CA LYS A 180 20.15 3.28 -14.18
C LYS A 180 19.02 2.26 -14.38
N MET A 181 18.18 2.10 -13.36
CA MET A 181 17.05 1.18 -13.42
C MET A 181 16.06 1.68 -14.48
N ILE A 182 15.97 0.98 -15.61
CA ILE A 182 14.76 0.95 -16.44
C ILE A 182 13.91 -0.16 -15.83
N LEU A 183 12.85 0.21 -15.11
CA LEU A 183 11.96 -0.72 -14.42
C LEU A 183 11.31 -1.71 -15.39
N LEU A 184 11.40 -3.00 -15.05
CA LEU A 184 10.51 -4.05 -15.56
C LEU A 184 9.15 -3.90 -14.86
N ILE A 185 8.17 -3.42 -15.65
CA ILE A 185 6.71 -3.66 -15.65
C ILE A 185 5.98 -3.68 -14.30
#